data_AF-A0A4U7AX50-F1
#
_entry.id   AF-A0A4U7AX50-F1
#
_cell.length_a   1.000
_cell.length_b   1.000
_cell.length_c   1.000
_cell.angle_alpha   90.00
_cell.angle_beta   90.00
_cell.angle_gamma   90.00
#
_symmetry.space_group_name_H-M   'P 1'
#
loop_
_entity.id
_entity.type
_entity.pdbx_description
1 polymer ?
#
loop_
_entity_poly.entity_id
_entity_poly.type
_entity_poly.pdbx_seq_one_letter_code
_entity_poly.pdbx_strand_id
1 'polypeptide(L)'
;MTSEPSEQPILYIVYNAKSTILGKLDYAYRKTTNPDSDKPACAACELTHGPTLSLKESSEWIATKARLQNATLKQVHLDERPTDLAEWMKQSNVRAPAVIIEAKNVSGSFKTLLTAEDLAGVRKDHS
;
A
#
# COMPACT_ATOMS: atom_id res chain seq x y z
N MET A 1 -4.97 30.28 -11.84
CA MET A 1 -5.57 28.93 -11.94
C MET A 1 -5.28 28.23 -10.63
N THR A 2 -6.22 28.32 -9.70
CA THR A 2 -6.14 27.72 -8.36
C THR A 2 -6.61 26.28 -8.46
N SER A 3 -5.72 25.33 -8.19
CA SER A 3 -6.04 23.91 -8.11
C SER A 3 -7.05 23.67 -6.99
N GLU A 4 -8.21 23.10 -7.30
CA GLU A 4 -9.18 22.70 -6.28
C GLU A 4 -8.62 21.55 -5.42
N PRO A 5 -8.80 21.57 -4.09
CA PRO A 5 -8.42 20.46 -3.24
C PRO A 5 -9.30 19.25 -3.57
N SER A 6 -8.71 18.04 -3.67
CA SER A 6 -9.48 16.82 -3.92
C SER A 6 -10.53 16.62 -2.83
N GLU A 7 -11.81 16.58 -3.21
CA GLU A 7 -12.94 16.56 -2.27
C GLU A 7 -13.10 15.26 -1.45
N GLN A 8 -12.23 14.28 -1.64
CA GLN A 8 -12.30 12.96 -1.00
C GLN A 8 -11.04 12.69 -0.17
N PRO A 9 -11.14 11.92 0.94
CA PRO A 9 -9.96 11.45 1.65
C PRO A 9 -9.08 10.60 0.71
N ILE A 10 -7.78 10.54 1.01
CA ILE A 10 -6.83 9.75 0.22
C ILE A 10 -6.49 8.49 0.99
N LEU A 11 -6.65 7.33 0.35
CA LEU A 11 -6.27 6.03 0.89
C LEU A 11 -4.95 5.59 0.27
N TYR A 12 -3.88 5.59 1.06
CA TYR A 12 -2.56 5.13 0.65
C TYR A 12 -2.39 3.65 0.98
N ILE A 13 -2.07 2.84 -0.03
CA ILE A 13 -1.52 1.49 0.14
C ILE A 13 -0.02 1.61 -0.03
N VAL A 14 0.69 1.52 1.09
CA VAL A 14 2.15 1.63 1.11
C VAL A 14 2.75 0.24 1.01
N TYR A 15 3.48 -0.02 -0.08
CA TYR A 15 4.26 -1.24 -0.24
C TYR A 15 5.56 -1.17 0.57
N ASN A 16 6.10 -2.33 0.99
CA ASN A 16 7.42 -2.41 1.64
C ASN A 16 8.58 -2.62 0.66
N ALA A 17 8.36 -2.33 -0.62
CA ALA A 17 9.34 -2.44 -1.70
C ALA A 17 9.59 -1.06 -2.33
N LYS A 18 10.75 -0.91 -2.98
CA LYS A 18 11.04 0.25 -3.85
C LYS A 18 10.67 -0.09 -5.30
N SER A 19 10.25 0.89 -6.09
CA SER A 19 9.89 0.65 -7.50
C SER A 19 11.11 0.49 -8.44
N THR A 20 12.31 0.85 -7.95
CA THR A 20 13.59 0.62 -8.63
C THR A 20 13.81 -0.84 -9.07
N ILE A 21 14.65 -1.05 -10.10
CA ILE A 21 15.03 -2.39 -10.60
C ILE A 21 15.63 -3.26 -9.47
N LEU A 22 16.51 -2.69 -8.64
CA LEU A 22 17.09 -3.38 -7.49
C LEU A 22 16.01 -3.75 -6.46
N GLY A 23 15.05 -2.86 -6.21
CA GLY A 23 13.92 -3.14 -5.33
C GLY A 23 13.04 -4.29 -5.84
N LYS A 24 12.82 -4.38 -7.16
CA LYS A 24 12.11 -5.50 -7.79
C LYS A 24 12.86 -6.82 -7.66
N LEU A 25 14.19 -6.80 -7.81
CA LEU A 25 15.04 -7.99 -7.63
C LEU A 25 15.04 -8.49 -6.17
N ASP A 26 15.16 -7.58 -5.20
CA ASP A 26 15.07 -7.91 -3.77
C ASP A 26 13.69 -8.53 -3.42
N TYR A 27 12.61 -7.93 -3.93
CA TYR A 27 11.27 -8.48 -3.75
C TYR A 27 11.14 -9.89 -4.34
N ALA A 28 11.60 -10.10 -5.58
CA ALA A 28 11.55 -11.41 -6.22
C ALA A 28 12.33 -12.45 -5.43
N TYR A 29 13.54 -12.11 -4.95
CA TYR A 29 14.35 -13.00 -4.11
C TYR A 29 13.65 -13.37 -2.79
N ARG A 30 13.08 -12.39 -2.08
CA ARG A 30 12.34 -12.64 -0.84
C ARG A 30 11.10 -13.50 -1.05
N LYS A 31 10.41 -13.31 -2.17
CA LYS A 31 9.23 -14.08 -2.55
C LYS A 31 9.57 -15.52 -2.90
N THR A 32 10.66 -15.78 -3.62
CA THR A 32 11.06 -17.15 -4.00
C THR A 32 11.65 -17.92 -2.82
N THR A 33 12.30 -17.24 -1.88
CA THR A 33 12.87 -17.88 -0.68
C THR A 33 11.87 -18.10 0.44
N ASN A 34 10.75 -17.35 0.47
CA ASN A 34 9.66 -17.51 1.44
C ASN A 34 8.28 -17.39 0.76
N PRO A 35 7.89 -18.35 -0.10
CA PRO A 35 6.73 -18.21 -0.98
C PRO A 35 5.37 -18.18 -0.27
N ASP A 36 5.25 -18.77 0.93
CA ASP A 36 3.99 -18.80 1.68
C ASP A 36 4.24 -18.98 3.19
N SER A 37 4.92 -18.01 3.82
CA SER A 37 5.04 -17.95 5.29
C SER A 37 3.99 -16.99 5.87
N ASP A 38 3.71 -17.09 7.17
CA ASP A 38 2.91 -16.11 7.92
C ASP A 38 3.51 -14.68 7.85
N LYS A 39 4.72 -14.55 7.29
CA LYS A 39 5.46 -13.31 7.05
C LYS A 39 5.72 -13.15 5.55
N PRO A 40 4.71 -12.74 4.75
CA PRO A 40 4.87 -12.55 3.31
C PRO A 40 5.96 -11.52 3.01
N ALA A 41 6.58 -11.62 1.82
CA ALA A 41 7.54 -10.63 1.36
C ALA A 41 6.92 -9.22 1.36
N CYS A 42 5.69 -9.08 0.87
CA CYS A 42 4.89 -7.87 1.07
C CYS A 42 3.42 -8.23 1.06
N ALA A 43 2.75 -8.16 2.21
CA ALA A 43 1.33 -8.44 2.32
C ALA A 43 0.48 -7.53 1.42
N ALA A 44 0.84 -6.24 1.32
CA ALA A 44 0.16 -5.31 0.42
C ALA A 44 0.38 -5.66 -1.06
N CYS A 45 1.56 -6.13 -1.48
CA CYS A 45 1.74 -6.58 -2.87
C CYS A 45 0.96 -7.85 -3.16
N GLU A 46 0.85 -8.79 -2.20
CA GLU A 46 0.02 -9.97 -2.37
C GLU A 46 -1.47 -9.62 -2.48
N LEU A 47 -1.94 -8.65 -1.68
CA LEU A 47 -3.31 -8.14 -1.76
C LEU A 47 -3.60 -7.50 -3.12
N THR A 48 -2.66 -6.75 -3.70
CA THR A 48 -2.93 -5.98 -4.93
C THR A 48 -2.61 -6.73 -6.22
N HIS A 49 -1.63 -7.63 -6.20
CA HIS A 49 -1.12 -8.36 -7.38
C HIS A 49 -1.33 -9.88 -7.31
N GLY A 50 -1.80 -10.39 -6.18
CA GLY A 50 -1.91 -11.82 -5.90
C GLY A 50 -0.58 -12.45 -5.45
N PRO A 51 -0.57 -13.78 -5.20
CA PRO A 51 0.62 -14.47 -4.67
C PRO A 51 1.75 -14.66 -5.69
N THR A 52 1.57 -14.22 -6.94
CA THR A 52 2.54 -14.43 -8.02
C THR A 52 3.57 -13.29 -8.11
N LEU A 53 4.60 -13.45 -8.95
CA LEU A 53 5.55 -12.37 -9.28
C LEU A 53 5.02 -11.40 -10.35
N SER A 54 3.72 -11.46 -10.67
CA SER A 54 3.08 -10.53 -11.59
C SER A 54 3.15 -9.10 -11.02
N LEU A 55 3.47 -8.14 -11.89
CA LEU A 55 3.38 -6.71 -11.57
C LEU A 55 2.01 -6.12 -11.95
N LYS A 56 1.13 -6.93 -12.57
CA LYS A 56 -0.24 -6.53 -12.87
C LYS A 56 -1.09 -6.73 -11.64
N GLU A 57 -2.04 -5.84 -11.42
CA GLU A 57 -3.05 -6.03 -10.40
C GLU A 57 -3.87 -7.29 -10.66
N SER A 58 -4.30 -7.98 -9.61
CA SER A 58 -5.22 -9.10 -9.72
C SER A 58 -6.62 -8.63 -10.11
N SER A 59 -7.42 -9.50 -10.74
CA SER A 59 -8.83 -9.23 -11.06
C SER A 59 -9.65 -8.92 -9.81
N GLU A 60 -9.37 -9.63 -8.73
CA GLU A 60 -9.99 -9.52 -7.42
C GLU A 60 -9.69 -8.15 -6.79
N TRP A 61 -8.44 -7.69 -6.90
CA TRP A 61 -8.05 -6.37 -6.45
C TRP A 61 -8.70 -5.26 -7.27
N ILE A 62 -8.75 -5.40 -8.61
CA ILE A 62 -9.44 -4.44 -9.48
C ILE A 62 -10.91 -4.31 -9.07
N ALA A 63 -11.59 -5.44 -8.81
CA ALA A 63 -12.98 -5.45 -8.35
C ALA A 63 -13.14 -4.82 -6.95
N THR A 64 -12.20 -5.04 -6.05
CA THR A 64 -12.18 -4.45 -4.70
C THR A 64 -12.00 -2.94 -4.77
N LYS A 65 -11.02 -2.47 -5.54
CA LYS A 65 -10.74 -1.06 -5.79
C LYS A 65 -11.96 -0.34 -6.37
N ALA A 66 -12.71 -0.97 -7.27
CA ALA A 66 -13.92 -0.40 -7.84
C ALA A 66 -15.05 -0.14 -6.81
N ARG A 67 -15.03 -0.82 -5.65
CA ARG A 67 -15.98 -0.58 -4.54
C ARG A 67 -15.54 0.57 -3.63
N LEU A 68 -14.26 0.97 -3.66
CA LEU A 68 -13.68 2.03 -2.83
C LEU A 68 -13.92 3.43 -3.43
N GLN A 69 -15.17 3.78 -3.73
CA GLN A 69 -15.52 5.00 -4.47
C GLN A 69 -15.50 6.29 -3.63
N ASN A 70 -15.47 6.17 -2.30
CA ASN A 70 -15.52 7.29 -1.36
C ASN A 70 -14.13 7.81 -0.95
N ALA A 71 -13.07 7.31 -1.58
CA ALA A 71 -11.70 7.74 -1.33
C ALA A 71 -10.89 7.70 -2.62
N THR A 72 -9.94 8.62 -2.75
CA THR A 72 -8.91 8.53 -3.79
C THR A 72 -7.88 7.50 -3.36
N LEU A 73 -7.79 6.38 -4.06
CA LEU A 73 -6.80 5.34 -3.77
C LEU A 73 -5.45 5.65 -4.43
N LYS A 74 -4.37 5.57 -3.66
CA LYS A 74 -2.99 5.66 -4.14
C LYS A 74 -2.17 4.46 -3.67
N GLN A 75 -1.62 3.69 -4.61
CA GLN A 75 -0.68 2.61 -4.34
C GLN A 75 0.74 3.14 -4.54
N VAL A 76 1.57 3.12 -3.51
CA VAL A 76 2.89 3.77 -3.53
C VAL A 76 3.99 2.85 -2.99
N HIS A 77 5.11 2.85 -3.69
CA HIS A 77 6.36 2.23 -3.19
C HIS A 77 7.06 3.15 -2.19
N LEU A 78 8.04 2.60 -1.46
CA LEU A 78 8.77 3.33 -0.41
C LEU A 78 9.40 4.65 -0.89
N ASP A 79 9.84 4.68 -2.15
CA ASP A 79 10.48 5.79 -2.86
C ASP A 79 9.51 6.70 -3.60
N GLU A 80 8.22 6.35 -3.68
CA GLU A 80 7.17 7.11 -4.37
C GLU A 80 6.21 7.81 -3.40
N ARG A 81 6.36 7.56 -2.10
CA ARG A 81 5.52 8.20 -1.07
C ARG A 81 5.71 9.71 -1.08
N PRO A 82 4.62 10.48 -0.90
CA PRO A 82 4.70 11.89 -0.52
C PRO A 82 5.61 12.09 0.70
N THR A 83 6.35 13.20 0.72
CA THR A 83 7.33 13.52 1.78
C THR A 83 6.68 13.60 3.15
N ASP A 84 5.53 14.27 3.23
CA ASP A 84 4.72 14.41 4.45
C ASP A 84 4.26 13.06 5.00
N LEU A 85 3.80 12.15 4.14
CA LEU A 85 3.45 10.77 4.51
C LEU A 85 4.66 10.02 5.05
N ALA A 86 5.82 10.14 4.38
CA ALA A 86 7.05 9.46 4.81
C ALA A 86 7.55 9.97 6.16
N GLU A 87 7.51 11.28 6.39
CA GLU A 87 7.86 11.91 7.66
C GLU A 87 6.90 11.50 8.78
N TRP A 88 5.59 11.54 8.52
CA TRP A 88 4.58 11.12 9.48
C TRP A 88 4.72 9.64 9.87
N MET A 89 4.92 8.75 8.90
CA MET A 89 5.14 7.31 9.16
C MET A 89 6.36 7.12 10.07
N LYS A 90 7.44 7.87 9.84
CA LYS A 90 8.65 7.82 10.67
C LYS A 90 8.38 8.31 12.10
N GLN A 91 7.72 9.45 12.26
CA GLN A 91 7.39 10.03 13.57
C GLN A 91 6.43 9.15 14.37
N SER A 92 5.45 8.55 13.69
CA SER A 92 4.44 7.68 14.29
C SER A 92 4.90 6.22 14.43
N ASN A 93 6.15 5.91 14.04
CA ASN A 93 6.72 4.56 14.03
C ASN A 93 5.88 3.52 13.25
N VAL A 94 5.21 3.95 12.18
CA VAL A 94 4.42 3.08 11.30
C VAL A 94 5.34 2.47 10.26
N ARG A 95 5.37 1.14 10.18
CA ARG A 95 6.19 0.39 9.21
C ARG A 95 5.37 -0.02 8.00
N ALA A 96 6.03 -0.12 6.85
CA ALA A 96 5.43 -0.71 5.66
C ALA A 96 5.51 -2.26 5.71
N PRO A 97 4.57 -2.99 5.08
CA PRO A 97 3.43 -2.43 4.36
C PRO A 97 2.36 -1.91 5.31
N ALA A 98 1.60 -0.90 4.89
CA ALA A 98 0.52 -0.32 5.69
C ALA A 98 -0.55 0.31 4.80
N VAL A 99 -1.77 0.40 5.31
CA VAL A 99 -2.84 1.21 4.73
C VAL A 99 -3.07 2.44 5.60
N ILE A 100 -2.98 3.62 4.99
CA ILE A 100 -3.05 4.91 5.69
C ILE A 100 -4.13 5.76 5.01
N ILE A 101 -4.95 6.42 5.80
CA ILE A 101 -5.90 7.42 5.30
C ILE A 101 -5.40 8.82 5.64
N GLU A 102 -5.54 9.73 4.69
CA GLU A 102 -5.40 11.18 4.89
C GLU A 102 -6.79 11.81 4.81
N ALA A 103 -7.20 12.54 5.86
CA ALA A 103 -8.54 13.10 5.90
C ALA A 103 -8.70 14.25 4.91
N LYS A 104 -9.95 14.42 4.46
CA LYS A 104 -10.34 15.52 3.58
C LYS A 104 -9.98 16.88 4.21
N ASN A 105 -9.50 17.82 3.40
CA ASN A 105 -9.26 19.23 3.75
C ASN A 105 -8.23 19.50 4.86
N VAL A 106 -7.52 18.48 5.35
CA VAL A 106 -6.45 18.64 6.35
C VAL A 106 -5.23 17.85 5.89
N SER A 107 -4.38 18.48 5.08
CA SER A 107 -3.12 17.86 4.65
C SER A 107 -2.28 17.50 5.88
N GLY A 108 -1.67 16.32 5.87
CA GLY A 108 -0.91 15.81 7.01
C GLY A 108 -1.74 15.12 8.12
N SER A 109 -3.07 15.05 7.98
CA SER A 109 -3.96 14.33 8.91
C SER A 109 -3.98 12.82 8.65
N PHE A 110 -2.82 12.20 8.75
CA PHE A 110 -2.66 10.77 8.49
C PHE A 110 -3.12 9.91 9.67
N LYS A 111 -3.76 8.78 9.37
CA LYS A 111 -4.11 7.74 10.33
C LYS A 111 -3.89 6.36 9.71
N THR A 112 -3.26 5.45 10.46
CA THR A 112 -3.14 4.04 10.07
C THR A 112 -4.50 3.36 10.15
N LEU A 113 -4.90 2.69 9.07
CA LEU A 113 -6.08 1.82 9.03
C LEU A 113 -5.70 0.34 9.18
N LEU A 114 -4.63 -0.09 8.52
CA LEU A 114 -4.12 -1.46 8.62
C LEU A 114 -2.59 -1.42 8.77
N THR A 115 -2.07 -2.15 9.77
CA THR A 115 -0.63 -2.37 9.94
C THR A 115 -0.12 -3.50 9.02
N ALA A 116 1.19 -3.77 9.10
CA ALA A 116 1.79 -4.90 8.42
C ALA A 116 1.21 -6.24 8.88
N GLU A 117 0.90 -6.36 10.18
CA GLU A 117 0.31 -7.54 10.81
C GLU A 117 -1.15 -7.72 10.36
N ASP A 118 -1.94 -6.65 10.36
CA ASP A 118 -3.33 -6.68 9.87
C ASP A 118 -3.36 -7.14 8.41
N LEU A 119 -2.51 -6.51 7.57
CA LEU A 119 -2.38 -6.86 6.16
C LEU A 119 -1.93 -8.30 5.96
N ALA A 120 -1.02 -8.82 6.78
CA ALA A 120 -0.61 -10.21 6.68
C ALA A 120 -1.81 -11.15 6.88
N GLY A 121 -2.73 -10.82 7.78
CA GLY A 121 -3.97 -11.57 8.01
C GLY A 121 -4.96 -11.53 6.85
N VAL A 122 -5.07 -10.39 6.16
CA VAL A 122 -6.08 -10.17 5.09
C VAL A 122 -5.51 -10.21 3.66
N ARG A 123 -4.22 -10.52 3.47
CA ARG A 123 -3.52 -10.42 2.17
C ARG A 123 -4.11 -11.25 1.01
N LYS A 124 -5.00 -12.21 1.32
CA LYS A 124 -5.71 -13.04 0.34
C LYS A 124 -7.22 -12.75 0.30
N ASP A 125 -7.71 -11.86 1.18
CA ASP A 125 -9.11 -11.48 1.32
C ASP A 125 -9.43 -10.23 0.49
N HIS A 126 -10.43 -10.36 -0.37
CA HIS A 126 -10.89 -9.32 -1.31
C HIS A 126 -12.41 -9.08 -1.18
N SER A 127 -13.01 -9.59 -0.10
CA SER A 127 -14.44 -9.49 0.16
C SER A 127 -14.84 -8.13 0.72
#